data_AF-A0AAF0WTH0-F1
#
_entry.id   AF-A0AAF0WTH0-F1
#
_cell.length_a   1.000
_cell.length_b   1.000
_cell.length_c   1.000
_cell.angle_alpha   90.00
_cell.angle_beta   90.00
_cell.angle_gamma   90.00
#
_symmetry.space_group_name_H-M   'P 1'
#
loop_
_entity.id
_entity.type
_entity.pdbx_description
1 polymer ?
#
loop_
_entity_poly.entity_id
_entity_poly.type
_entity_poly.pdbx_seq_one_letter_code
_entity_poly.pdbx_strand_id
1 'polypeptide(L)'
;MSSNRSWMRRRLDGKGGISAEYVEGVNSFVEFVQPQKKKHLESLIKCPCKRCKNLAFMTEDALKWHLLQFGIIEVYVIRDLHGENSN
;
A
#
# COMPACT_ATOMS: atom_id res chain seq x y z
N MET A 1 4.08 16.43 -3.97
CA MET A 1 3.08 15.79 -4.85
C MET A 1 1.98 15.26 -3.95
N SER A 2 0.81 15.90 -3.95
CA SER A 2 -0.31 15.55 -3.07
C SER A 2 -0.66 14.08 -3.30
N SER A 3 -0.32 13.22 -2.34
CA SER A 3 -0.68 11.81 -2.38
C SER A 3 -2.19 11.73 -2.32
N ASN A 4 -2.87 11.66 -3.47
CA ASN A 4 -4.31 11.53 -3.52
C ASN A 4 -4.67 10.10 -3.11
N ARG A 5 -4.72 9.90 -1.79
CA ARG A 5 -4.95 8.62 -1.10
C ARG A 5 -6.42 8.15 -1.19
N SER A 6 -7.25 8.89 -1.92
CA SER A 6 -8.68 8.63 -2.12
C SER A 6 -8.95 7.24 -2.71
N TRP A 7 -8.02 6.71 -3.53
CA TRP A 7 -8.14 5.36 -4.08
C TRP A 7 -8.17 4.29 -2.98
N MET A 8 -7.45 4.46 -1.88
CA MET A 8 -7.41 3.47 -0.77
C MET A 8 -8.78 3.26 -0.12
N ARG A 9 -9.62 4.31 -0.11
CA ARG A 9 -10.98 4.27 0.40
C ARG A 9 -11.97 3.68 -0.60
N ARG A 10 -11.70 3.86 -1.89
CA ARG A 10 -12.54 3.35 -3.00
C ARG A 10 -12.11 1.96 -3.46
N ARG A 11 -11.96 1.01 -2.51
CA ARG A 11 -11.61 -0.37 -2.85
C ARG A 11 -12.67 -1.06 -3.70
N LEU A 12 -13.94 -0.90 -3.33
CA LEU A 12 -15.05 -1.55 -4.01
C LEU A 12 -15.72 -0.59 -4.98
N ASP A 13 -16.03 -1.09 -6.16
CA ASP A 13 -16.91 -0.44 -7.12
C ASP A 13 -18.36 -0.56 -6.63
N GLY A 14 -19.25 0.27 -7.16
CA GLY A 14 -20.70 0.22 -6.86
C GLY A 14 -21.34 -1.16 -7.10
N LYS A 15 -20.66 -2.07 -7.79
CA LYS A 15 -21.06 -3.46 -8.05
C LYS A 15 -20.42 -4.50 -7.13
N GLY A 16 -19.63 -4.10 -6.13
CA GLY A 16 -18.94 -5.01 -5.22
C GLY A 16 -17.65 -5.65 -5.77
N GLY A 17 -17.25 -5.30 -6.99
CA GLY A 17 -15.93 -5.64 -7.56
C GLY A 17 -14.82 -4.70 -7.05
N ILE A 18 -13.55 -4.99 -7.34
CA ILE A 18 -12.46 -4.06 -7.04
C ILE A 18 -12.46 -2.91 -8.07
N SER A 19 -12.48 -1.67 -7.60
CA SER A 19 -12.44 -0.49 -8.48
C SER A 19 -11.13 -0.41 -9.26
N ALA A 20 -11.19 0.01 -10.52
CA ALA A 20 -9.98 0.24 -11.33
C ALA A 20 -9.03 1.24 -10.67
N GLU A 21 -9.57 2.32 -10.07
CA GLU A 21 -8.78 3.30 -9.30
C GLU A 21 -8.00 2.65 -8.15
N TYR A 22 -8.58 1.65 -7.49
CA TYR A 22 -7.90 0.94 -6.41
C TYR A 22 -6.77 0.06 -6.95
N VAL A 23 -7.00 -0.63 -8.07
CA VAL A 23 -5.98 -1.47 -8.72
C VAL A 23 -4.79 -0.62 -9.18
N GLU A 24 -5.04 0.51 -9.83
CA GLU A 24 -3.98 1.44 -10.24
C GLU A 24 -3.21 1.98 -9.04
N GLY A 25 -3.91 2.42 -7.98
CA GLY A 25 -3.27 2.89 -6.77
C GLY A 25 -2.39 1.84 -6.09
N VAL A 26 -2.83 0.57 -6.05
CA VAL A 26 -2.02 -0.55 -5.55
C VAL A 26 -0.78 -0.77 -6.43
N ASN A 27 -0.91 -0.72 -7.77
CA ASN A 27 0.24 -0.88 -8.66
C ASN A 27 1.27 0.23 -8.44
N SER A 28 0.85 1.49 -8.47
CA SER A 28 1.76 2.62 -8.23
C SER A 28 2.40 2.57 -6.83
N PHE A 29 1.67 2.09 -5.81
CA PHE A 29 2.23 1.88 -4.48
C PHE A 29 3.33 0.82 -4.48
N VAL A 30 3.09 -0.33 -5.11
CA VAL A 30 4.09 -1.41 -5.20
C VAL A 30 5.33 -0.95 -5.97
N GLU A 31 5.14 -0.23 -7.08
CA GLU A 31 6.23 0.36 -7.88
C GLU A 31 7.00 1.44 -7.12
N PHE A 32 6.34 2.20 -6.22
CA PHE A 32 7.02 3.19 -5.38
C PHE A 32 7.90 2.53 -4.31
N VAL A 33 7.47 1.39 -3.77
CA VAL A 33 8.23 0.68 -2.73
C VAL A 33 9.38 -0.15 -3.32
N GLN A 34 9.27 -0.60 -4.58
CA GLN A 34 10.33 -1.30 -5.30
C GLN A 34 11.73 -0.66 -5.22
N PRO A 35 11.93 0.62 -5.60
CA PRO A 35 13.24 1.25 -5.58
C PRO A 35 13.75 1.47 -4.14
N GLN A 36 12.87 1.53 -3.14
CA GLN A 36 13.30 1.58 -1.73
C GLN A 36 13.92 0.27 -1.26
N LYS A 37 13.57 -0.88 -1.87
CA LYS A 37 14.23 -2.17 -1.63
C LYS A 37 15.70 -2.20 -2.02
N LYS A 38 16.12 -1.41 -3.01
CA LYS A 38 17.54 -1.40 -3.41
C LYS A 38 18.43 -0.72 -2.36
N LYS A 39 17.86 0.09 -1.47
CA LYS A 39 18.56 0.75 -0.37
C LYS A 39 18.55 -0.03 0.94
N HIS A 40 17.51 -0.81 1.21
CA HIS A 40 17.43 -1.67 2.39
C HIS A 40 17.79 -3.10 2.00
N LEU A 41 18.79 -3.70 2.65
CA LEU A 41 19.28 -5.07 2.40
C LEU A 41 18.17 -6.15 2.53
N GLU A 42 17.01 -5.77 3.07
CA GLU A 42 15.83 -6.60 3.21
C GLU A 42 14.93 -6.43 1.98
N SER A 43 14.94 -7.41 1.06
CA SER A 43 14.10 -7.41 -0.14
C SER A 43 12.58 -7.55 0.13
N LEU A 44 12.18 -7.54 1.40
CA LEU A 44 10.82 -7.81 1.86
C LEU A 44 10.14 -6.52 2.33
N ILE A 45 8.90 -6.32 1.91
CA ILE A 45 8.07 -5.15 2.24
C ILE A 45 7.10 -5.51 3.36
N LYS A 46 6.92 -4.63 4.33
CA LYS A 46 5.85 -4.77 5.33
C LYS A 46 4.47 -4.66 4.66
N CYS A 47 3.58 -5.61 4.91
CA CYS A 47 2.23 -5.59 4.34
C CYS A 47 1.30 -4.64 5.10
N PRO A 48 0.83 -3.54 4.48
CA PRO A 48 -0.18 -2.66 5.04
C PRO A 48 -1.59 -3.16 4.76
N CYS A 49 -1.75 -4.45 4.55
CA CYS A 49 -3.07 -5.04 4.44
C CYS A 49 -3.76 -5.09 5.81
N LYS A 50 -5.10 -5.01 5.84
CA LYS A 50 -5.90 -5.09 7.08
C LYS A 50 -5.61 -6.36 7.90
N ARG A 51 -5.22 -7.45 7.23
CA ARG A 51 -4.87 -8.74 7.84
C ARG A 51 -3.50 -8.71 8.53
N CYS A 52 -2.46 -8.25 7.85
CA CYS A 52 -1.10 -8.30 8.39
C CYS A 52 -0.74 -7.08 9.26
N LYS A 53 -1.40 -5.94 9.08
CA LYS A 53 -1.22 -4.73 9.90
C LYS A 53 0.26 -4.30 10.06
N ASN A 54 1.07 -4.47 9.01
CA ASN A 54 2.51 -4.16 8.97
C ASN A 54 3.41 -5.06 9.83
N LEU A 55 2.91 -6.22 10.25
CA LEU A 55 3.67 -7.20 11.01
C LEU A 55 4.34 -8.23 10.11
N ALA A 56 3.82 -8.45 8.89
CA ALA A 56 4.34 -9.43 7.96
C ALA A 56 5.17 -8.76 6.87
N PHE A 57 6.32 -9.35 6.56
CA PHE A 57 7.20 -8.98 5.47
C PHE A 57 6.97 -9.91 4.28
N MET A 58 6.81 -9.37 3.07
CA MET A 58 6.50 -10.17 1.89
C MET A 58 7.07 -9.57 0.60
N THR A 59 7.08 -10.38 -0.45
CA THR A 59 7.45 -9.96 -1.82
C THR A 59 6.38 -9.06 -2.42
N GLU A 60 6.70 -8.39 -3.54
CA GLU A 60 5.77 -7.48 -4.21
C GLU A 60 4.53 -8.17 -4.73
N ASP A 61 4.68 -9.36 -5.31
CA ASP A 61 3.56 -10.16 -5.81
C ASP A 61 2.59 -10.52 -4.67
N ALA A 62 3.15 -10.97 -3.54
CA ALA A 62 2.38 -11.28 -2.35
C ALA A 62 1.71 -10.02 -1.77
N LEU A 63 2.43 -8.90 -1.71
CA LEU A 63 1.91 -7.61 -1.27
C LEU A 63 0.73 -7.17 -2.13
N LYS A 64 0.88 -7.17 -3.45
CA LYS A 64 -0.16 -6.81 -4.40
C LYS A 64 -1.39 -7.68 -4.23
N TRP A 65 -1.21 -9.00 -4.14
CA TRP A 65 -2.32 -9.93 -3.90
C TRP A 65 -3.02 -9.66 -2.57
N HIS A 66 -2.27 -9.44 -1.49
CA HIS A 66 -2.82 -9.12 -0.17
C HIS A 66 -3.58 -7.79 -0.17
N LEU A 67 -3.10 -6.77 -0.87
CA LEU A 67 -3.76 -5.47 -0.96
C LEU A 67 -5.05 -5.55 -1.78
N LEU A 68 -5.04 -6.31 -2.87
CA LEU A 68 -6.25 -6.57 -3.67
C LEU A 68 -7.27 -7.37 -2.86
N GLN A 69 -6.84 -8.41 -2.14
CA GLN A 69 -7.75 -9.31 -1.44
C GLN A 69 -8.23 -8.78 -0.08
N PHE A 70 -7.33 -8.33 0.80
CA PHE A 70 -7.71 -7.89 2.16
C PHE A 70 -7.97 -6.39 2.29
N GLY A 71 -7.53 -5.60 1.31
CA GLY A 71 -7.59 -4.15 1.40
C GLY A 71 -6.43 -3.55 2.19
N ILE A 72 -6.02 -2.35 1.81
CA ILE A 72 -5.00 -1.55 2.50
C ILE A 72 -5.59 -0.88 3.75
N ILE A 73 -4.76 -0.72 4.79
CA ILE A 73 -5.07 0.08 5.96
C ILE A 73 -4.44 1.47 5.80
N GLU A 74 -5.27 2.51 5.82
CA GLU A 74 -4.82 3.91 5.67
C GLU A 74 -3.78 4.33 6.73
N VAL A 75 -3.82 3.70 7.91
CA VAL A 75 -2.94 4.05 9.05
C VAL A 75 -1.44 3.81 8.77
N TYR A 76 -1.10 2.95 7.80
CA TYR A 76 0.29 2.71 7.45
C TYR A 76 0.89 3.85 6.61
N VAL A 77 0.14 4.34 5.61
CA VAL A 77 0.63 5.36 4.68
C VAL A 77 0.80 6.71 5.36
N ILE A 78 0.11 6.95 6.48
CA ILE A 78 0.31 8.15 7.29
C ILE A 78 1.64 8.09 8.05
N ARG A 79 2.14 6.91 8.47
CA ARG A 79 3.29 6.84 9.37
C ARG A 79 4.63 6.57 8.70
N ASP A 80 4.65 5.94 7.52
CA ASP A 80 5.89 5.65 6.81
C ASP A 80 6.49 6.89 6.09
N LEU A 81 5.76 8.01 6.07
CA LEU A 81 6.19 9.27 5.46
C LEU A 81 6.40 10.44 6.44
N HIS A 82 6.22 10.25 7.76
CA HIS A 82 6.48 11.33 8.72
C HIS A 82 7.97 11.41 9.06
N GLY A 83 8.72 11.91 8.08
CA GLY A 83 9.76 12.91 8.29
C GLY A 83 9.22 14.33 8.13
N GLU A 84 7.91 14.56 8.26
CA GLU A 84 7.32 15.89 8.24
C GLU A 84 6.99 16.31 9.67
N ASN A 85 7.97 17.02 10.23
CA ASN A 85 7.93 17.78 11.47
C ASN A 85 6.70 18.69 11.50
N SER A 86 5.74 18.41 12.39
CA SER A 86 4.75 19.41 12.78
C SER A 86 5.47 20.53 13.52
N ASN A 87 5.55 21.71 12.91
CA ASN A 87 5.71 22.98 13.63
C ASN A 87 4.81 24.03 12.99
#